data_AF-A0A376Y7S8-F1
#
_entry.id   AF-A0A376Y7S8-F1
#
_cell.length_a   1.000
_cell.length_b   1.000
_cell.length_c   1.000
_cell.angle_alpha   90.00
_cell.angle_beta   90.00
_cell.angle_gamma   90.00
#
_symmetry.space_group_name_H-M   'P 1'
#
loop_
_entity.id
_entity.type
_entity.pdbx_description
1 polymer ?
#
loop_
_entity_poly.entity_id
_entity_poly.type
_entity_poly.pdbx_seq_one_letter_code
_entity_poly.pdbx_strand_id
1 'polypeptide(L)' 'MSQHNEKNPHQHQSPLHDSSEAKPGMDSLAPEDGSHRPAAEPTPPGAQPTAPGSLKAPDTRNEKLNSLEDVRKGSEN' A
#
# COMPACT_ATOMS: atom_id res chain seq x y z
N MET A 1 -16.44 -24.20 -20.64
CA MET A 1 -15.68 -23.07 -21.19
C MET A 1 -15.22 -22.24 -20.01
N SER A 2 -14.00 -22.50 -19.51
CA SER A 2 -13.44 -21.73 -18.40
C SER A 2 -12.97 -20.39 -18.94
N GLN A 3 -13.58 -19.32 -18.43
CA GLN A 3 -13.15 -17.95 -18.68
C GLN A 3 -11.67 -17.84 -18.31
N HIS A 4 -10.88 -17.35 -19.27
CA HIS A 4 -9.49 -17.02 -19.06
C HIS A 4 -9.41 -16.00 -17.92
N ASN A 5 -8.81 -16.43 -16.81
CA ASN A 5 -8.34 -15.50 -15.80
C ASN A 5 -7.05 -14.92 -16.38
N GLU A 6 -7.16 -13.87 -17.20
CA GLU A 6 -6.07 -12.99 -17.60
C GLU A 6 -5.38 -12.54 -16.30
N LYS A 7 -4.39 -13.32 -15.85
CA LYS A 7 -3.38 -12.85 -14.92
C LYS A 7 -2.70 -11.76 -15.70
N ASN A 8 -3.10 -10.50 -15.47
CA ASN A 8 -2.29 -9.38 -15.88
C ASN A 8 -0.90 -9.65 -15.30
N PRO A 9 0.12 -9.97 -16.13
CA PRO A 9 1.45 -10.11 -15.62
C PRO A 9 1.91 -8.67 -15.45
N HIS A 10 1.51 -8.03 -14.35
CA HIS A 10 2.22 -6.86 -13.88
C HIS A 10 3.63 -7.37 -13.61
N GLN A 11 4.49 -7.22 -14.61
CA GLN A 11 5.91 -7.42 -14.45
C GLN A 11 6.32 -6.33 -13.48
N HIS A 12 6.38 -6.68 -12.19
CA HIS A 12 6.89 -5.82 -11.14
C HIS A 12 8.42 -5.76 -11.32
N GLN A 13 8.85 -5.14 -12.42
CA GLN A 13 10.25 -4.81 -12.61
C GLN A 13 10.57 -3.66 -11.66
N SER A 14 11.65 -3.82 -10.88
CA SER A 14 12.24 -2.73 -10.12
C SER A 14 12.47 -1.53 -11.06
N PRO A 15 12.24 -0.28 -10.61
CA PRO A 15 12.51 0.91 -11.42
C PRO A 15 13.97 1.04 -11.89
N LEU A 16 14.91 0.36 -11.21
CA LEU A 16 16.34 0.34 -11.50
C LEU A 16 16.84 -1.11 -11.62
N HIS A 17 17.79 -1.34 -12.52
CA HIS A 17 18.39 -2.66 -12.80
C HIS A 17 19.92 -2.60 -12.96
N ASP A 18 20.55 -1.51 -12.54
CA ASP A 18 21.99 -1.33 -12.63
C ASP A 18 22.66 -1.36 -11.24
N SER A 19 23.97 -1.15 -11.20
CA SER A 19 24.74 -1.17 -9.94
C SER A 19 24.33 -0.12 -8.90
N SER A 20 23.48 0.86 -9.25
CA SER A 20 22.92 1.81 -8.28
C SER A 20 21.88 1.18 -7.35
N GLU A 21 21.22 0.07 -7.75
CA GLU A 21 20.27 -0.68 -6.90
C GLU A 21 20.93 -1.20 -5.60
N ALA A 22 22.26 -1.40 -5.62
CA ALA A 22 23.02 -1.83 -4.44
C ALA A 22 23.41 -0.69 -3.49
N LYS A 23 23.13 0.58 -3.85
CA LYS A 23 23.51 1.75 -3.04
C LYS A 23 22.34 2.16 -2.13
N PRO A 24 22.61 2.54 -0.86
CA PRO A 24 21.55 3.04 0.02
C PRO A 24 20.94 4.35 -0.51
N GLY A 25 19.67 4.58 -0.17
CA GLY A 25 19.00 5.86 -0.47
C GLY A 25 18.64 6.01 -1.94
N MET A 26 17.80 5.11 -2.44
CA MET A 26 17.01 5.39 -3.64
C MET A 26 15.88 6.34 -3.24
N ASP A 27 15.63 7.36 -4.06
CA ASP A 27 14.57 8.35 -3.85
C ASP A 27 13.17 7.68 -3.91
N SER A 28 12.20 8.27 -4.60
CA SER A 28 10.88 7.64 -4.75
C SER A 28 10.97 6.38 -5.59
N LEU A 29 10.63 5.24 -4.99
CA LEU A 29 10.41 3.95 -5.69
C LEU A 29 8.92 3.67 -5.93
N ALA A 30 8.05 4.57 -5.47
CA ALA A 30 6.63 4.46 -5.66
C ALA A 30 6.26 4.70 -7.13
N PRO A 31 5.29 3.96 -7.68
CA PRO A 31 4.67 4.31 -8.95
C PRO A 31 4.13 5.75 -8.92
N GLU A 32 4.39 6.50 -9.98
CA GLU A 32 3.97 7.90 -10.13
C GLU A 32 2.44 8.08 -10.11
N ASP A 33 1.69 7.05 -10.49
CA ASP A 33 0.23 7.05 -10.50
C ASP A 33 -0.41 6.86 -9.12
N GLY A 34 0.39 6.64 -8.07
CA GLY A 34 -0.10 6.43 -6.72
C GLY A 34 -0.82 5.10 -6.51
N SER A 35 -0.80 4.17 -7.47
CA SER A 35 -1.51 2.87 -7.42
C SER A 35 -1.11 1.98 -6.25
N HIS A 36 0.03 2.26 -5.62
CA HIS A 36 0.51 1.60 -4.41
C HIS A 36 -0.28 1.99 -3.15
N ARG A 37 -1.03 3.10 -3.15
CA ARG A 37 -1.79 3.59 -1.99
C ARG A 37 -3.26 3.16 -2.09
N PRO A 38 -3.77 2.31 -1.18
CA PRO A 38 -5.19 1.98 -1.17
C PRO A 38 -6.02 3.17 -0.65
N ALA A 39 -7.23 3.33 -1.20
CA ALA A 39 -8.17 4.34 -0.72
C ALA A 39 -8.62 4.07 0.73
N ALA A 40 -8.73 5.12 1.55
CA ALA A 40 -9.17 5.07 2.96
C ALA A 40 -10.71 4.98 3.12
N GLU A 41 -11.34 4.17 2.27
CA GLU A 41 -12.79 3.98 2.23
C GLU A 41 -13.14 2.49 2.15
N PRO A 42 -14.37 2.08 2.50
CA PRO A 42 -14.82 0.70 2.37
C PRO A 42 -14.76 0.21 0.92
N THR A 43 -14.07 -0.90 0.68
CA THR A 43 -13.91 -1.50 -0.65
C THR A 43 -14.20 -2.99 -0.60
N PRO A 44 -14.77 -3.59 -1.66
CA PRO A 44 -15.00 -5.02 -1.70
C PRO A 44 -13.68 -5.82 -1.74
N PRO A 45 -13.70 -7.11 -1.36
CA PRO A 45 -12.51 -7.96 -1.42
C PRO A 45 -11.90 -8.00 -2.83
N GLY A 46 -10.57 -7.84 -2.91
CA GLY A 46 -9.83 -7.89 -4.17
C GLY A 46 -9.84 -6.61 -5.01
N ALA A 47 -10.62 -5.58 -4.66
CA ALA A 47 -10.64 -4.32 -5.40
C ALA A 47 -9.45 -3.40 -5.10
N GLN A 48 -8.86 -3.50 -3.91
CA GLN A 48 -7.72 -2.71 -3.47
C GLN A 48 -6.78 -3.57 -2.60
N PRO A 49 -5.49 -3.22 -2.48
CA PRO A 49 -4.60 -3.79 -1.48
C PRO A 49 -5.18 -3.64 -0.06
N THR A 50 -4.90 -4.62 0.81
CA THR A 50 -5.20 -4.48 2.24
C THR A 50 -4.21 -3.51 2.89
N ALA A 51 -4.65 -2.81 3.95
CA ALA A 51 -3.84 -1.85 4.69
C ALA A 51 -4.13 -1.90 6.20
N PRO A 52 -3.22 -1.39 7.05
CA PRO A 52 -3.47 -1.21 8.47
C PRO A 52 -4.77 -0.43 8.73
N GLY A 53 -5.53 -0.82 9.76
CA GLY A 53 -6.84 -0.22 10.05
C GLY A 53 -6.79 1.30 10.27
N SER A 54 -5.73 1.81 10.89
CA SER A 54 -5.51 3.25 11.09
C SER A 54 -5.31 4.03 9.79
N LEU A 55 -4.89 3.37 8.70
CA LEU A 55 -4.75 3.98 7.37
C LEU A 55 -5.98 3.71 6.49
N LYS A 56 -6.56 2.51 6.58
CA LYS A 56 -7.70 2.11 5.74
C LYS A 56 -9.03 2.71 6.20
N ALA A 57 -9.18 2.97 7.50
CA ALA A 57 -10.41 3.48 8.10
C ALA A 57 -10.10 4.42 9.28
N PRO A 58 -9.41 5.55 9.05
CA PRO A 58 -8.97 6.46 10.12
C PRO A 58 -10.15 7.02 10.95
N ASP A 59 -11.34 7.12 10.35
CA ASP A 59 -12.54 7.60 11.03
C ASP A 59 -13.17 6.56 11.97
N THR A 60 -12.80 5.28 11.84
CA THR A 60 -13.28 4.21 12.71
C THR A 60 -12.49 4.21 14.02
N ARG A 61 -13.09 4.78 15.07
CA ARG A 61 -12.46 4.99 16.36
C ARG A 61 -13.31 4.51 17.52
N ASN A 62 -12.64 4.16 18.61
CA ASN A 62 -13.21 3.91 19.92
C ASN A 62 -12.15 4.25 20.99
N GLU A 63 -12.55 4.27 22.26
CA GLU A 63 -11.64 4.63 23.36
C GLU A 63 -10.36 3.78 23.37
N LYS A 64 -10.49 2.49 23.07
CA LYS A 64 -9.35 1.58 23.03
C LYS A 64 -8.40 1.91 21.88
N LEU A 65 -8.91 2.16 20.68
CA LEU A 65 -8.08 2.54 19.53
C LEU A 65 -7.40 3.89 19.75
N ASN A 66 -8.09 4.85 20.36
CA ASN A 66 -7.52 6.15 20.73
C ASN A 66 -6.39 6.01 21.78
N SER A 67 -6.51 5.07 22.72
CA SER A 67 -5.43 4.82 23.70
C SER A 67 -4.15 4.22 23.10
N LEU A 68 -4.20 3.76 21.84
CA LEU A 68 -3.06 3.19 21.13
C LEU A 68 -2.31 4.22 20.27
N GLU A 69 -2.75 5.49 20.25
CA GLU A 69 -2.09 6.56 19.48
C GLU A 69 -0.64 6.77 19.93
N ASP A 70 -0.38 6.81 21.23
CA ASP A 70 0.95 7.09 21.81
C ASP A 70 2.01 6.06 21.41
N VAL A 71 1.59 4.85 21.01
CA VAL A 71 2.47 3.76 20.58
C VAL A 71 2.45 3.55 19.07
N ARG A 72 1.63 4.28 18.33
CA ARG A 72 1.64 4.24 16.86
C ARG A 72 2.86 4.99 16.34
N LYS A 73 3.50 4.42 15.32
CA LYS A 73 4.65 5.03 14.64
C LYS A 73 4.46 4.92 13.13
N GLY A 74 4.72 6.02 12.41
CA GLY A 74 4.60 6.05 10.95
C GLY A 74 3.21 6.41 10.41
N SER A 75 2.40 7.13 11.18
CA SER A 75 1.24 7.86 10.65
C SER A 75 1.74 9.12 9.93
N GLU A 76 1.69 9.10 8.60
CA GLU A 76 2.27 10.03 7.63
C GLU A 76 3.75 9.85 7.27
N ASN A 77 3.96 9.53 5.98
CA ASN A 77 5.05 9.96 5.10
C ASN A 77 4.42 10.45 3.79
#